data_AF-A0AA91M2A4-F1
#
_entry.id   AF-A0AA91M2A4-F1
#
_cell.length_a   1.000
_cell.length_b   1.000
_cell.length_c   1.000
_cell.angle_alpha   90.00
_cell.angle_beta   90.00
_cell.angle_gamma   90.00
#
_symmetry.space_group_name_H-M   'P 1'
#
loop_
_entity.id
_entity.type
_entity.pdbx_description
1 polymer ?
#
loop_
_entity_poly.entity_id
_entity_poly.type
_entity_poly.pdbx_seq_one_letter_code
_entity_poly.pdbx_strand_id
1 'polypeptide(L)'
;MSAGSNPLDNRGYGAPAADWTPPRESGMKPTEPIPLRQTRTRRTVDLSPAQHRGLDLWQRDAADRVGCARITGQEVMTALIDQLLTDPDLSAQIIRTLRSRR
;
A
#
# COMPACT_ATOMS: atom_id res chain seq x y z
N MET A 1 -44.47 15.47 39.98
CA MET A 1 -44.19 16.34 41.15
C MET A 1 -42.88 15.83 41.72
N SER A 2 -41.77 16.42 41.27
CA SER A 2 -41.07 17.53 41.95
C SER A 2 -40.09 16.95 42.98
N ALA A 3 -38.79 16.90 42.69
CA ALA A 3 -37.82 18.00 42.59
C ALA A 3 -37.11 18.24 43.94
N GLY A 4 -35.81 18.53 43.85
CA GLY A 4 -34.92 18.82 44.97
C GLY A 4 -33.67 17.94 44.85
N SER A 5 -32.70 18.19 43.98
CA SER A 5 -31.98 19.43 43.67
C SER A 5 -31.31 20.10 44.88
N ASN A 6 -30.01 20.38 44.66
CA ASN A 6 -29.08 21.31 45.34
C ASN A 6 -28.22 20.78 46.51
N PRO A 7 -27.07 21.44 46.82
CA PRO A 7 -26.39 22.59 46.15
C PRO A 7 -24.88 22.34 45.89
N LEU A 8 -24.29 22.85 44.79
CA LEU A 8 -23.47 24.09 44.69
C LEU A 8 -22.31 24.20 45.69
N ASP A 9 -21.09 24.04 45.19
CA ASP A 9 -20.10 25.11 45.09
C ASP A 9 -19.06 24.59 44.07
N ASN A 10 -18.95 25.19 42.89
CA ASN A 10 -17.99 26.27 42.80
C ASN A 10 -18.41 27.26 41.72
N ARG A 11 -18.55 28.49 42.19
CA ARG A 11 -18.85 29.70 41.45
C ARG A 11 -17.86 29.91 40.30
N GLY A 12 -18.46 30.19 39.14
CA GLY A 12 -18.18 31.34 38.30
C GLY A 12 -16.72 31.74 38.08
N TYR A 13 -16.27 31.56 36.85
CA TYR A 13 -15.58 32.63 36.14
C TYR A 13 -16.10 32.67 34.70
N GLY A 14 -16.97 33.63 34.43
CA GLY A 14 -17.08 34.18 33.09
C GLY A 14 -15.83 35.02 32.83
N ALA A 15 -15.14 34.73 31.75
CA ALA A 15 -14.19 35.64 31.10
C ALA A 15 -14.03 35.21 29.63
N PRO A 16 -13.76 36.16 28.73
CA PRO A 16 -14.37 36.25 27.41
C PRO A 16 -13.74 35.30 26.39
N ALA A 17 -14.45 35.12 25.28
CA ALA A 17 -13.92 34.60 24.03
C ALA A 17 -12.70 35.43 23.60
N ALA A 18 -11.53 35.07 24.11
CA ALA A 18 -10.26 35.55 23.61
C ALA A 18 -10.03 34.83 22.28
N ASP A 19 -10.31 35.61 21.24
CA ASP A 19 -9.89 35.46 19.86
C ASP A 19 -8.56 34.71 19.73
N TRP A 20 -8.63 33.38 19.65
CA TRP A 20 -7.46 32.56 19.35
C TRP A 20 -7.26 32.58 17.83
N THR A 21 -6.73 33.70 17.34
CA THR A 21 -6.16 33.74 16.00
C THR A 21 -4.69 33.31 16.14
N PRO A 22 -4.29 32.11 15.67
CA PRO A 22 -2.90 31.72 15.75
C PRO A 22 -2.06 32.68 14.91
N PRO A 23 -0.89 33.13 15.42
CA PRO A 23 0.03 33.92 14.62
C PRO A 23 0.36 33.16 13.33
N ARG A 24 0.05 33.74 12.17
CA ARG A 24 0.57 33.21 10.90
C ARG A 24 2.07 33.42 10.94
N GLU A 25 2.79 32.34 11.21
CA GLU A 25 4.25 32.33 11.22
C GLU A 25 4.75 32.73 9.83
N SER A 26 5.16 33.99 9.70
CA SER A 26 5.80 34.56 8.52
C SER A 26 7.21 34.00 8.38
N GLY A 27 7.31 32.69 8.12
CA GLY A 27 8.59 31.97 8.04
C GLY A 27 8.50 30.59 7.42
N MET A 28 7.32 30.14 6.98
CA MET A 28 7.19 28.88 6.24
C MET A 28 7.89 29.00 4.88
N LYS A 29 9.09 28.44 4.81
CA LYS A 29 9.82 28.16 3.57
C LYS A 29 8.88 27.34 2.67
N PRO A 30 8.85 27.57 1.35
CA PRO A 30 7.98 26.81 0.45
C PRO A 30 8.15 25.31 0.70
N THR A 31 7.09 24.66 1.16
CA THR A 31 7.05 23.19 1.27
C THR A 31 7.33 22.66 -0.12
N GLU A 32 8.47 21.96 -0.28
CA GLU A 32 8.79 21.29 -1.53
C GLU A 32 7.58 20.44 -1.95
N PRO A 33 7.17 20.50 -3.23
CA PRO A 33 6.01 19.77 -3.69
C PRO A 33 6.22 18.28 -3.38
N ILE A 34 5.36 17.73 -2.53
CA ILE A 34 5.33 16.29 -2.25
C ILE A 34 5.21 15.61 -3.61
N PRO A 35 6.15 14.74 -4.02
CA PRO A 35 6.09 14.10 -5.33
C PRO A 35 4.72 13.44 -5.49
N LEU A 36 3.97 13.84 -6.51
CA LEU A 36 2.70 13.19 -6.83
C LEU A 36 2.99 11.70 -6.96
N ARG A 37 2.40 10.91 -6.06
CA ARG A 37 2.52 9.46 -6.02
C ARG A 37 2.25 8.94 -7.43
N GLN A 38 3.27 8.35 -8.07
CA GLN A 38 3.11 7.72 -9.38
C GLN A 38 1.89 6.81 -9.35
N THR A 39 0.99 6.96 -10.32
CA THR A 39 -0.23 6.15 -10.40
C THR A 39 0.16 4.69 -10.61
N ARG A 40 0.02 3.87 -9.57
CA ARG A 40 0.36 2.45 -9.64
C ARG A 40 -0.73 1.68 -10.40
N THR A 41 -0.39 1.13 -11.56
CA THR A 41 -1.28 0.21 -12.28
C THR A 41 -1.25 -1.17 -11.62
N ARG A 42 -2.44 -1.75 -11.37
CA ARG A 42 -2.59 -3.10 -10.81
C ARG A 42 -3.06 -4.08 -11.87
N ARG A 43 -2.46 -5.28 -11.88
CA ARG A 43 -2.93 -6.45 -12.63
C ARG A 43 -3.20 -7.57 -11.63
N THR A 44 -4.33 -8.26 -11.76
CA THR A 44 -4.73 -9.39 -10.92
C THR A 44 -4.82 -10.64 -11.80
N VAL A 45 -4.42 -11.79 -11.26
CA VAL A 45 -4.47 -13.08 -11.96
C VAL A 45 -5.22 -14.06 -11.06
N ASP A 46 -6.21 -14.74 -11.63
CA ASP A 46 -6.90 -15.81 -10.94
C ASP A 46 -6.07 -17.10 -11.01
N LEU A 47 -5.76 -17.64 -9.84
CA LEU A 47 -5.00 -18.87 -9.67
C LEU A 47 -5.90 -19.92 -9.04
N SER A 48 -5.87 -21.14 -9.60
CA SER A 48 -6.46 -22.29 -8.90
C SER A 48 -5.74 -22.54 -7.56
N PRO A 49 -6.40 -23.17 -6.58
CA PRO A 49 -5.76 -23.52 -5.31
C PRO A 49 -4.50 -24.38 -5.47
N ALA A 50 -4.42 -25.18 -6.54
CA ALA A 50 -3.22 -25.96 -6.87
C ALA A 50 -2.07 -25.06 -7.34
N GLN A 51 -2.34 -24.09 -8.22
CA GLN A 51 -1.34 -23.14 -8.70
C GLN A 51 -0.82 -22.25 -7.58
N HIS A 52 -1.70 -21.76 -6.70
CA HIS A 52 -1.29 -20.95 -5.55
C HIS A 52 -0.33 -21.72 -4.64
N ARG A 53 -0.68 -22.96 -4.25
CA ARG A 53 0.20 -23.79 -3.42
C ARG A 53 1.51 -24.15 -4.10
N GLY A 54 1.47 -24.43 -5.40
CA GLY A 54 2.68 -24.69 -6.20
C GLY A 54 3.63 -23.48 -6.20
N LEU A 55 3.09 -22.27 -6.37
CA LEU A 55 3.87 -21.04 -6.32
C LEU A 55 4.47 -20.81 -4.93
N ASP A 56 3.68 -20.96 -3.85
CA ASP A 56 4.17 -20.78 -2.47
C ASP A 56 5.34 -21.72 -2.14
N LEU A 57 5.27 -22.98 -2.59
CA LEU A 57 6.36 -23.95 -2.40
C LEU A 57 7.60 -23.56 -3.19
N TRP A 58 7.44 -23.19 -4.45
CA TRP A 58 8.55 -22.73 -5.28
C TRP A 58 9.22 -21.48 -4.70
N GLN A 59 8.46 -20.53 -4.15
CA GLN A 59 9.01 -19.31 -3.54
C GLN A 59 9.90 -19.58 -2.34
N ARG A 60 9.55 -20.59 -1.52
CA ARG A 60 10.37 -21.00 -0.36
C ARG A 60 11.70 -21.59 -0.84
N ASP A 61 11.65 -22.55 -1.76
CA ASP A 61 12.85 -23.15 -2.34
C ASP A 61 13.72 -22.11 -3.08
N ALA A 62 13.12 -21.18 -3.81
CA ALA A 62 13.83 -20.09 -4.46
C ALA A 62 14.48 -19.13 -3.44
N ALA A 63 13.79 -18.81 -2.33
CA ALA A 63 14.33 -17.98 -1.27
C ALA A 63 15.55 -18.63 -0.61
N ASP A 64 15.47 -19.93 -0.33
CA ASP A 64 16.57 -20.72 0.21
C ASP A 64 17.79 -20.71 -0.72
N ARG A 65 17.57 -20.83 -2.05
CA ARG A 65 18.65 -20.79 -3.06
C ARG A 65 19.30 -19.42 -3.20
N VAL A 66 18.52 -18.34 -3.12
CA VAL A 66 19.01 -16.97 -3.22
C VAL A 66 19.63 -16.51 -1.89
N GLY A 67 19.33 -17.19 -0.78
CA GLY A 67 19.78 -16.83 0.56
C GLY A 67 19.00 -15.66 1.16
N CYS A 68 17.74 -15.47 0.77
CA CYS A 68 16.88 -14.43 1.31
C CYS A 68 15.79 -15.01 2.23
N ALA A 69 15.28 -14.19 3.15
CA ALA A 69 14.30 -14.65 4.13
C ALA A 69 12.94 -15.02 3.51
N ARG A 70 12.58 -14.36 2.40
CA ARG A 70 11.35 -14.64 1.64
C ARG A 70 11.43 -14.06 0.25
N ILE A 71 10.73 -14.70 -0.67
CA ILE A 71 10.38 -14.15 -1.98
C ILE A 71 8.86 -13.98 -2.01
N THR A 72 8.40 -12.78 -2.33
CA THR A 72 6.97 -12.45 -2.39
C THR A 72 6.38 -12.69 -3.78
N GLY A 73 5.07 -12.92 -3.86
CA GLY A 73 4.37 -13.04 -5.16
C GLY A 73 4.59 -11.82 -6.05
N GLN A 74 4.69 -10.63 -5.46
CA GLN A 74 4.95 -9.41 -6.22
C GLN A 74 6.33 -9.43 -6.89
N GLU A 75 7.39 -9.80 -6.17
CA GLU A 75 8.75 -9.87 -6.73
C GLU A 75 8.82 -10.87 -7.88
N VAL A 76 8.16 -12.03 -7.74
CA VAL A 76 8.07 -13.03 -8.79
C VAL A 76 7.36 -12.46 -10.02
N MET A 77 6.19 -11.86 -9.84
CA MET A 77 5.42 -11.30 -10.95
C MET A 77 6.18 -10.16 -11.64
N THR A 78 6.85 -9.29 -10.89
CA THR A 78 7.68 -8.22 -11.45
C THR A 78 8.83 -8.81 -12.27
N ALA A 79 9.60 -9.76 -11.73
CA ALA A 79 10.71 -10.39 -12.45
C ALA A 79 10.25 -11.10 -13.73
N LEU A 80 9.12 -11.81 -13.68
CA LEU A 80 8.55 -12.47 -14.87
C LEU A 80 8.11 -11.47 -15.94
N ILE A 81 7.52 -10.34 -15.54
CA ILE A 81 7.11 -9.28 -16.47
C ILE A 81 8.35 -8.63 -17.09
N ASP A 82 9.36 -8.31 -16.28
CA ASP A 82 10.59 -7.69 -16.76
C ASP A 82 11.30 -8.61 -17.75
N GLN A 83 11.40 -9.91 -17.45
CA GLN A 83 11.98 -10.89 -18.37
C GLN A 83 11.14 -11.01 -19.65
N LEU A 84 9.81 -11.08 -19.56
CA LEU A 84 8.93 -11.14 -20.73
C LEU A 84 9.11 -9.93 -21.67
N LEU A 85 9.37 -8.74 -21.11
CA LEU A 85 9.49 -7.51 -21.89
C LEU A 85 10.91 -7.27 -22.43
N THR A 86 11.92 -7.96 -21.91
CA THR A 86 13.34 -7.75 -22.28
C THR A 86 13.96 -8.92 -23.02
N ASP A 87 13.45 -10.14 -22.82
CA ASP A 87 13.94 -11.38 -23.43
C ASP A 87 13.05 -11.80 -24.62
N PRO A 88 13.52 -11.63 -25.86
CA PRO A 88 12.73 -11.95 -27.05
C PRO A 88 12.44 -13.45 -27.20
N ASP A 89 13.30 -14.32 -26.69
CA ASP A 89 13.13 -15.77 -26.79
C ASP A 89 12.03 -16.24 -25.83
N LEU A 90 12.04 -15.72 -24.59
CA LEU A 90 10.96 -15.96 -23.65
C LEU A 90 9.63 -15.46 -24.22
N SER A 91 9.60 -14.26 -24.79
CA SER A 91 8.40 -13.69 -25.40
C SER A 91 7.85 -14.59 -26.51
N ALA A 92 8.71 -15.03 -27.44
CA ALA A 92 8.32 -15.96 -28.49
C ALA A 92 7.79 -17.29 -27.95
N GLN A 93 8.40 -17.82 -26.88
CA GLN A 93 7.96 -19.04 -26.23
C GLN A 93 6.59 -18.90 -25.57
N ILE A 94 6.32 -17.78 -24.90
CA ILE A 94 4.99 -17.50 -24.32
C ILE A 94 3.95 -17.37 -25.43
N ILE A 95 4.24 -16.64 -26.51
CA ILE A 95 3.34 -16.52 -27.67
C ILE A 95 3.00 -17.90 -28.25
N ARG A 96 3.99 -18.78 -28.42
CA ARG A 96 3.77 -20.16 -28.91
C ARG A 96 2.85 -20.95 -27.97
N THR A 97 3.10 -20.86 -26.66
CA THR A 97 2.31 -21.54 -25.63
C THR A 97 0.86 -21.05 -25.64
N LEU A 98 0.64 -19.74 -25.76
CA LEU A 98 -0.70 -19.16 -25.86
C LEU A 98 -1.44 -19.62 -27.11
N ARG A 99 -0.76 -19.70 -28.26
CA ARG A 99 -1.36 -20.23 -29.50
C ARG A 99 -1.78 -21.69 -29.37
N SER A 100 -0.99 -22.54 -28.70
CA SER A 100 -1.35 -23.96 -28.53
C SER A 100 -2.55 -24.22 -27.60
N ARG A 101 -2.97 -23.22 -26.82
CA ARG A 101 -4.10 -23.33 -25.88
C ARG A 101 -5.41 -22.81 -26.48
N ARG A 102 -5.37 -22.25 -27.68
CA ARG A 102 -6.50 -21.66 -28.38
C ARG A 102 -6.90 -22.54 -29.56
#